data_AF-A0A4V6YR11-F1
#
_entry.id   AF-A0A4V6YR11-F1
#
_cell.length_a   1.000
_cell.length_b   1.000
_cell.length_c   1.000
_cell.angle_alpha   90.00
_cell.angle_beta   90.00
_cell.angle_gamma   90.00
#
_symmetry.space_group_name_H-M   'P 1'
#
loop_
_entity.id
_entity.type
_entity.pdbx_description
1 polymer ?
#
loop_
_entity_poly.entity_id
_entity_poly.type
_entity_poly.pdbx_seq_one_letter_code
_entity_poly.pdbx_strand_id
1 'polypeptide(L)'
;MMEGRKMPYDDVVMEKMDISALCMETIERYRSFMKGKTPEAPVLKLLMPEFLIKLSVLKRGRKDKLVPTIAGLLMFGKESCIREEFPNYFLDYREELQGVKLGWNYRMTSDDGSFNGNIFEYYNNVIGRLVAHGDHEFAVNKMKNEVGKDLVVSALKEAVSNAVIHADYYGRQGIVIRKKENLLTISNPGRLLIPKEEILAGGISDPRNPTIFKLFNMIGVGDRAGSGMGRIYDAWKTQNWPKPVFEANADPYRVTLKLEVY
;
A
#
# COMPACT_ATOMS: atom_id res chain seq x y z
N MET A 1 -11.02 12.50 17.14
CA MET A 1 -10.28 12.86 18.38
C MET A 1 -9.32 11.73 18.70
N MET A 2 -8.02 12.01 18.81
CA MET A 2 -6.96 11.03 19.08
C MET A 2 -6.09 11.58 20.22
N GLU A 3 -6.57 11.53 21.45
CA GLU A 3 -5.74 11.76 22.64
C GLU A 3 -5.91 10.54 23.57
N GLY A 4 -4.79 9.89 23.91
CA GLY A 4 -4.74 8.83 24.92
C GLY A 4 -4.33 7.42 24.46
N ARG A 5 -4.06 7.15 23.18
CA ARG A 5 -3.65 5.80 22.73
C ARG A 5 -2.15 5.59 22.97
N LYS A 6 -1.79 4.68 23.89
CA LYS A 6 -0.39 4.26 24.15
C LYS A 6 0.23 3.41 23.02
N MET A 7 -0.57 2.94 22.07
CA MET A 7 -0.14 2.05 20.97
C MET A 7 -0.54 2.63 19.62
N PRO A 8 0.25 2.38 18.54
CA PRO A 8 -0.14 2.72 17.18
C PRO A 8 -1.52 2.15 16.85
N TYR A 9 -2.25 2.88 16.02
CA TYR A 9 -3.60 2.53 15.61
C TYR A 9 -3.68 1.11 15.02
N ASP A 10 -2.78 0.78 14.11
CA ASP A 10 -2.77 -0.48 13.37
C ASP A 10 -2.19 -1.68 14.17
N ASP A 11 -1.67 -1.44 15.38
CA ASP A 11 -1.06 -2.46 16.24
C ASP A 11 -2.06 -3.05 17.27
N VAL A 12 -3.34 -2.66 17.16
CA VAL A 12 -4.44 -3.05 18.04
C VAL A 12 -4.96 -4.43 17.67
N VAL A 13 -5.31 -5.23 18.68
CA VAL A 13 -5.78 -6.62 18.51
C VAL A 13 -7.26 -6.73 18.19
N MET A 14 -7.61 -7.69 17.33
CA MET A 14 -8.97 -8.02 16.91
C MET A 14 -9.49 -9.21 17.73
N GLU A 15 -9.95 -8.93 18.95
CA GLU A 15 -10.37 -9.96 19.94
C GLU A 15 -11.51 -10.88 19.47
N LYS A 16 -12.29 -10.44 18.47
CA LYS A 16 -13.39 -11.22 17.90
C LYS A 16 -12.94 -12.24 16.84
N MET A 17 -11.69 -12.16 16.41
CA MET A 17 -11.13 -12.97 15.33
C MET A 17 -10.07 -13.93 15.85
N ASP A 18 -9.62 -14.83 14.97
CA ASP A 18 -8.41 -15.63 15.21
C ASP A 18 -7.63 -15.82 13.92
N ILE A 19 -6.61 -16.67 13.98
CA ILE A 19 -5.71 -16.92 12.85
C ILE A 19 -6.44 -17.36 11.57
N SER A 20 -7.65 -17.94 11.66
CA SER A 20 -8.44 -18.32 10.49
C SER A 20 -8.94 -17.13 9.65
N ALA A 21 -8.94 -15.92 10.23
CA ALA A 21 -9.23 -14.68 9.51
C ALA A 21 -8.11 -14.29 8.53
N LEU A 22 -6.92 -14.86 8.70
CA LEU A 22 -5.78 -14.62 7.82
C LEU A 22 -5.72 -15.64 6.68
N CYS A 23 -5.17 -15.23 5.55
CA CYS A 23 -4.83 -16.06 4.41
C CYS A 23 -3.38 -16.54 4.55
N MET A 24 -3.20 -17.85 4.82
CA MET A 24 -1.86 -18.41 4.99
C MET A 24 -1.02 -18.40 3.71
N GLU A 25 -1.65 -18.58 2.54
CA GLU A 25 -0.94 -18.50 1.25
C GLU A 25 -0.33 -17.10 1.03
N THR A 26 -1.06 -16.04 1.38
CA THR A 26 -0.54 -14.67 1.35
C THR A 26 0.65 -14.49 2.29
N ILE A 27 0.56 -15.04 3.51
CA ILE A 27 1.64 -14.98 4.52
C ILE A 27 2.90 -15.71 4.04
N GLU A 28 2.74 -16.91 3.47
CA GLU A 28 3.85 -17.70 2.95
C GLU A 28 4.54 -17.01 1.78
N ARG A 29 3.76 -16.40 0.89
CA ARG A 29 4.29 -15.54 -0.17
C ARG A 29 5.05 -14.36 0.40
N TYR A 30 4.49 -13.64 1.38
CA TYR A 30 5.17 -12.53 2.03
C TYR A 30 6.50 -12.97 2.67
N ARG A 31 6.52 -14.10 3.38
CA ARG A 31 7.73 -14.67 3.96
C ARG A 31 8.77 -15.02 2.90
N SER A 32 8.34 -15.51 1.74
CA SER A 32 9.21 -15.79 0.59
C SER A 32 9.80 -14.51 -0.02
N PHE A 33 9.00 -13.46 -0.18
CA PHE A 33 9.47 -12.14 -0.60
C PHE A 33 10.52 -11.59 0.37
N MET A 34 10.25 -11.69 1.68
CA MET A 34 11.18 -11.25 2.72
C MET A 34 12.49 -12.03 2.66
N LYS A 35 12.45 -13.35 2.45
CA LYS A 35 13.66 -14.18 2.27
C LYS A 35 14.50 -13.72 1.08
N GLY A 36 13.87 -13.31 -0.02
CA GLY A 36 14.58 -12.78 -1.19
C GLY A 36 15.27 -11.44 -0.95
N LYS A 37 14.81 -10.65 0.04
CA LYS A 37 15.35 -9.31 0.34
C LYS A 37 16.33 -9.30 1.52
N THR A 38 16.03 -10.05 2.56
CA THR A 38 16.82 -10.11 3.80
C THR A 38 16.98 -11.57 4.25
N PRO A 39 17.69 -12.42 3.49
CA PRO A 39 17.76 -13.86 3.74
C PRO A 39 18.31 -14.23 5.11
N GLU A 40 19.16 -13.39 5.68
CA GLU A 40 19.81 -13.62 6.98
C GLU A 40 18.98 -13.13 8.18
N ALA A 41 17.83 -12.51 7.95
CA ALA A 41 17.01 -11.93 9.01
C ALA A 41 16.62 -13.01 10.06
N PRO A 42 16.92 -12.82 11.35
CA PRO A 42 16.67 -13.85 12.38
C PRO A 42 15.21 -14.32 12.46
N VAL A 43 14.27 -13.42 12.17
CA VAL A 43 12.82 -13.71 12.18
C VAL A 43 12.45 -14.82 11.17
N LEU A 44 13.19 -14.97 10.07
CA LEU A 44 12.92 -16.01 9.06
C LEU A 44 13.21 -17.42 9.55
N LYS A 45 13.93 -17.58 10.67
CA LYS A 45 14.23 -18.89 11.29
C LYS A 45 13.12 -19.34 12.25
N LEU A 46 12.17 -18.46 12.58
CA LEU A 46 11.09 -18.76 13.52
C LEU A 46 10.02 -19.66 12.89
N LEU A 47 9.33 -20.45 13.71
CA LEU A 47 8.10 -21.12 13.28
C LEU A 47 7.00 -20.10 12.99
N MET A 48 5.94 -20.52 12.28
CA MET A 48 4.95 -19.59 11.74
C MET A 48 4.25 -18.72 12.81
N PRO A 49 3.79 -19.27 13.96
CA PRO A 49 3.17 -18.44 15.00
C PRO A 49 4.14 -17.36 15.54
N GLU A 50 5.37 -17.73 15.85
CA GLU A 50 6.41 -16.83 16.38
C GLU A 50 6.86 -15.80 15.35
N PHE A 51 6.95 -16.19 14.08
CA PHE A 51 7.19 -15.29 12.95
C PHE A 51 6.12 -14.19 12.92
N LEU A 52 4.83 -14.58 12.93
CA LEU A 52 3.71 -13.64 12.89
C LEU A 52 3.64 -12.74 14.14
N ILE A 53 3.95 -13.28 15.31
CA ILE A 53 4.04 -12.49 16.55
C ILE A 53 5.19 -11.48 16.48
N LYS A 54 6.37 -11.89 16.03
CA LYS A 54 7.55 -11.00 15.90
C LYS A 54 7.31 -9.85 14.93
N LEU A 55 6.48 -10.09 13.91
CA LEU A 55 6.08 -9.09 12.94
C LEU A 55 4.95 -8.16 13.42
N SER A 56 4.34 -8.43 14.57
CA SER A 56 3.11 -7.77 15.06
C SER A 56 1.88 -8.05 14.17
N VAL A 57 1.86 -9.17 13.45
CA VAL A 57 0.69 -9.63 12.68
C VAL A 57 -0.31 -10.33 13.59
N LEU A 58 0.20 -11.15 14.51
CA LEU A 58 -0.57 -11.76 15.59
C LEU A 58 -0.09 -11.22 16.93
N LYS A 59 -0.99 -11.19 17.91
CA LYS A 59 -0.66 -10.97 19.32
C LYS A 59 -1.51 -11.88 20.20
N ARG A 60 -1.11 -11.99 21.46
CA ARG A 60 -1.89 -12.67 22.49
C ARG A 60 -3.02 -11.73 22.94
N GLY A 61 -4.26 -12.13 22.66
CA GLY A 61 -5.47 -11.47 23.13
C GLY A 61 -5.93 -12.05 24.47
N ARG A 62 -7.24 -11.96 24.74
CA ARG A 62 -7.83 -12.53 25.96
C ARG A 62 -7.62 -14.04 26.04
N LYS A 63 -7.42 -14.53 27.26
CA LYS A 63 -7.18 -15.96 27.55
C LYS A 63 -6.00 -16.56 26.75
N ASP A 64 -5.01 -15.72 26.42
CA ASP A 64 -3.80 -16.12 25.70
C ASP A 64 -4.05 -16.63 24.25
N LYS A 65 -5.23 -16.37 23.68
CA LYS A 65 -5.56 -16.73 22.29
C LYS A 65 -4.74 -15.86 21.33
N LEU A 66 -4.15 -16.47 20.30
CA LEU A 66 -3.55 -15.70 19.21
C LEU A 66 -4.64 -15.09 18.32
N VAL A 67 -4.60 -13.77 18.21
CA VAL A 67 -5.56 -12.97 17.44
C VAL A 67 -4.80 -12.01 16.52
N PRO A 68 -5.36 -11.67 15.35
CA PRO A 68 -4.72 -10.72 14.45
C PRO A 68 -4.72 -9.31 15.04
N THR A 69 -3.69 -8.54 14.70
CA THR A 69 -3.75 -7.07 14.82
C THR A 69 -4.49 -6.48 13.63
N ILE A 70 -4.87 -5.20 13.69
CA ILE A 70 -5.41 -4.46 12.54
C ILE A 70 -4.46 -4.55 11.34
N ALA A 71 -3.16 -4.33 11.55
CA ALA A 71 -2.16 -4.45 10.50
C ALA A 71 -2.09 -5.87 9.95
N GLY A 72 -2.15 -6.89 10.82
CA GLY A 72 -2.17 -8.28 10.41
C GLY A 72 -3.39 -8.63 9.55
N LEU A 73 -4.57 -8.17 9.98
CA LEU A 73 -5.82 -8.33 9.25
C LEU A 73 -5.80 -7.61 7.90
N LEU A 74 -5.35 -6.36 7.83
CA LEU A 74 -5.29 -5.61 6.57
C LEU A 74 -4.26 -6.18 5.58
N MET A 75 -3.08 -6.57 6.08
CA MET A 75 -1.98 -7.10 5.26
C MET A 75 -2.22 -8.51 4.74
N PHE A 76 -2.87 -9.36 5.54
CA PHE A 76 -2.93 -10.80 5.28
C PHE A 76 -4.32 -11.39 5.45
N GLY A 77 -5.32 -10.60 5.81
CA GLY A 77 -6.68 -11.07 6.05
C GLY A 77 -7.38 -11.56 4.80
N LYS A 78 -8.48 -12.27 5.03
CA LYS A 78 -9.52 -12.49 4.04
C LYS A 78 -10.40 -11.26 3.99
N GLU A 79 -10.73 -10.86 2.79
CA GLU A 79 -11.66 -9.79 2.44
C GLU A 79 -12.88 -9.70 3.37
N SER A 80 -13.60 -10.81 3.55
CA SER A 80 -14.81 -10.86 4.38
C SER A 80 -14.53 -10.48 5.83
N CYS A 81 -13.42 -10.98 6.40
CA CYS A 81 -12.99 -10.64 7.76
C CYS A 81 -12.49 -9.20 7.85
N ILE A 82 -11.85 -8.66 6.81
CA ILE A 82 -11.47 -7.25 6.78
C ILE A 82 -12.72 -6.36 6.84
N ARG A 83 -13.76 -6.66 6.04
CA ARG A 83 -15.01 -5.88 6.03
C ARG A 83 -15.81 -5.97 7.33
N GLU A 84 -15.67 -7.05 8.11
CA GLU A 84 -16.29 -7.14 9.44
C GLU A 84 -15.80 -6.03 10.39
N GLU A 85 -14.53 -5.65 10.30
CA GLU A 85 -13.94 -4.54 11.09
C GLU A 85 -14.01 -3.20 10.35
N PHE A 86 -13.87 -3.22 9.02
CA PHE A 86 -13.80 -2.04 8.16
C PHE A 86 -14.93 -2.04 7.12
N PRO A 87 -16.17 -1.65 7.49
CA PRO A 87 -17.33 -1.75 6.57
C PRO A 87 -17.19 -0.94 5.28
N ASN A 88 -16.39 0.14 5.29
CA ASN A 88 -16.10 0.97 4.12
C ASN A 88 -14.82 0.55 3.37
N TYR A 89 -14.22 -0.58 3.75
CA TYR A 89 -13.00 -1.08 3.12
C TYR A 89 -13.26 -1.36 1.65
N PHE A 90 -12.43 -0.75 0.80
CA PHE A 90 -12.50 -0.96 -0.62
C PHE A 90 -11.15 -0.65 -1.25
N LEU A 91 -10.71 -1.54 -2.12
CA LEU A 91 -9.55 -1.34 -2.99
C LEU A 91 -10.04 -1.39 -4.44
N ASP A 92 -9.68 -0.42 -5.27
CA ASP A 92 -10.14 -0.29 -6.66
C ASP A 92 -8.97 0.09 -7.55
N TYR A 93 -8.49 -0.85 -8.38
CA TYR A 93 -7.56 -0.55 -9.46
C TYR A 93 -8.30 -0.63 -10.79
N ARG A 94 -8.14 0.38 -11.64
CA ARG A 94 -8.76 0.40 -12.96
C ARG A 94 -7.89 1.01 -14.05
N GLU A 95 -7.97 0.42 -15.23
CA GLU A 95 -7.36 0.89 -16.47
C GLU A 95 -8.48 1.45 -17.36
N GLU A 96 -8.57 2.77 -17.47
CA GLU A 96 -9.70 3.45 -18.12
C GLU A 96 -9.54 3.43 -19.65
N LEU A 97 -10.65 3.22 -20.34
CA LEU A 97 -10.75 3.31 -21.81
C LEU A 97 -10.62 4.78 -22.24
N GLN A 98 -9.81 5.03 -23.28
CA GLN A 98 -9.73 6.37 -23.86
C GLN A 98 -11.07 6.78 -24.48
N GLY A 99 -11.46 8.05 -24.29
CA GLY A 99 -12.67 8.62 -24.89
C GLY A 99 -14.00 8.13 -24.31
N VAL A 100 -14.01 7.18 -23.36
CA VAL A 100 -15.23 6.66 -22.74
C VAL A 100 -15.30 7.09 -21.27
N LYS A 101 -16.39 7.78 -20.91
CA LYS A 101 -16.57 8.34 -19.56
C LYS A 101 -16.78 7.26 -18.47
N LEU A 102 -17.33 6.10 -18.85
CA LEU A 102 -17.64 4.97 -17.97
C LEU A 102 -17.24 3.63 -18.65
N GLY A 103 -15.95 3.46 -18.94
CA GLY A 103 -15.41 2.22 -19.49
C GLY A 103 -14.01 1.94 -18.95
N TRP A 104 -13.71 0.68 -18.69
CA TRP A 104 -12.38 0.22 -18.31
C TRP A 104 -11.99 -1.01 -19.11
N ASN A 105 -10.72 -1.09 -19.52
CA ASN A 105 -10.11 -2.28 -20.11
C ASN A 105 -9.90 -3.36 -19.05
N TYR A 106 -9.60 -2.93 -17.84
CA TYR A 106 -9.35 -3.82 -16.71
C TYR A 106 -9.79 -3.14 -15.42
N ARG A 107 -10.39 -3.91 -14.52
CA ARG A 107 -10.70 -3.49 -13.16
C ARG A 107 -10.49 -4.65 -12.21
N MET A 108 -9.87 -4.35 -11.08
CA MET A 108 -9.65 -5.27 -9.98
C MET A 108 -10.07 -4.55 -8.70
N THR A 109 -10.95 -5.20 -7.96
CA THR A 109 -11.56 -4.68 -6.74
C THR A 109 -11.42 -5.67 -5.60
N SER A 110 -11.34 -5.19 -4.36
CA SER A 110 -11.18 -6.09 -3.22
C SER A 110 -12.30 -7.12 -3.11
N ASP A 111 -13.49 -6.85 -3.65
CA ASP A 111 -14.71 -7.65 -3.51
C ASP A 111 -15.10 -8.50 -4.73
N ASP A 112 -14.32 -8.49 -5.81
CA ASP A 112 -14.65 -9.24 -7.05
C ASP A 112 -14.20 -10.70 -7.05
N GLY A 113 -13.52 -11.14 -5.99
CA GLY A 113 -13.02 -12.51 -5.84
C GLY A 113 -11.77 -12.83 -6.68
N SER A 114 -11.14 -11.86 -7.33
CA SER A 114 -9.91 -12.07 -8.09
C SER A 114 -8.67 -12.30 -7.21
N PHE A 115 -8.75 -11.97 -5.92
CA PHE A 115 -7.71 -12.19 -4.91
C PHE A 115 -8.31 -12.15 -3.49
N ASN A 116 -7.50 -12.31 -2.44
CA ASN A 116 -7.98 -12.38 -1.05
C ASN A 116 -8.44 -11.04 -0.46
N GLY A 117 -8.39 -9.94 -1.22
CA GLY A 117 -8.82 -8.61 -0.78
C GLY A 117 -7.82 -7.86 0.11
N ASN A 118 -6.72 -8.48 0.57
CA ASN A 118 -5.73 -7.83 1.44
C ASN A 118 -4.76 -6.89 0.69
N ILE A 119 -4.16 -5.96 1.44
CA ILE A 119 -3.36 -4.87 0.84
C ILE A 119 -2.01 -5.34 0.31
N PHE A 120 -1.48 -6.47 0.79
CA PHE A 120 -0.23 -7.04 0.25
C PHE A 120 -0.45 -7.59 -1.15
N GLU A 121 -1.52 -8.36 -1.37
CA GLU A 121 -1.88 -8.85 -2.70
C GLU A 121 -2.25 -7.72 -3.64
N TYR A 122 -3.06 -6.77 -3.18
CA TYR A 122 -3.42 -5.60 -3.97
C TYR A 122 -2.18 -4.82 -4.45
N TYR A 123 -1.25 -4.52 -3.54
CA TYR A 123 0.01 -3.86 -3.89
C TYR A 123 0.77 -4.63 -4.98
N ASN A 124 0.97 -5.94 -4.82
CA ASN A 124 1.72 -6.74 -5.78
C ASN A 124 1.00 -6.84 -7.14
N ASN A 125 -0.32 -7.00 -7.14
CA ASN A 125 -1.12 -7.06 -8.37
C ASN A 125 -1.07 -5.73 -9.13
N VAL A 126 -1.21 -4.60 -8.43
CA VAL A 126 -1.12 -3.26 -9.03
C VAL A 126 0.27 -3.02 -9.59
N ILE A 127 1.33 -3.23 -8.80
CA ILE A 127 2.71 -3.03 -9.26
C ILE A 127 3.03 -3.97 -10.42
N GLY A 128 2.63 -5.23 -10.34
CA GLY A 128 2.81 -6.21 -11.40
C GLY A 128 2.23 -5.72 -12.74
N ARG A 129 1.05 -5.08 -12.73
CA ARG A 129 0.46 -4.51 -13.95
C ARG A 129 1.17 -3.23 -14.41
N LEU A 130 1.50 -2.31 -13.50
CA LEU A 130 2.13 -1.04 -13.86
C LEU A 130 3.53 -1.20 -14.46
N VAL A 131 4.25 -2.27 -14.10
CA VAL A 131 5.65 -2.51 -14.53
C VAL A 131 5.81 -3.70 -15.48
N ALA A 132 4.72 -4.44 -15.77
CA ALA A 132 4.75 -5.51 -16.77
C ALA A 132 4.97 -4.92 -18.16
N HIS A 133 5.59 -5.71 -19.04
CA HIS A 133 5.68 -5.37 -20.46
C HIS A 133 4.31 -5.49 -21.15
N GLY A 134 4.02 -4.54 -22.03
CA GLY A 134 2.82 -4.54 -22.89
C GLY A 134 1.85 -3.41 -22.57
N ASP A 135 0.58 -3.57 -22.95
CA ASP A 135 -0.41 -2.48 -22.93
C ASP A 135 -0.81 -2.03 -21.50
N HIS A 136 -0.45 -2.80 -20.48
CA HIS A 136 -0.77 -2.54 -19.09
C HIS A 136 0.26 -1.63 -18.41
N GLU A 137 1.47 -1.57 -18.96
CA GLU A 137 2.60 -0.77 -18.47
C GLU A 137 2.22 0.70 -18.31
N PHE A 138 2.75 1.37 -17.29
CA PHE A 138 2.65 2.80 -17.13
C PHE A 138 4.04 3.41 -16.99
N ALA A 139 4.37 4.36 -17.86
CA ALA A 139 5.61 5.15 -17.84
C ALA A 139 6.91 4.37 -18.14
N VAL A 140 7.02 3.09 -17.77
CA VAL A 140 8.26 2.29 -17.91
C VAL A 140 8.63 2.07 -19.38
N ASN A 141 7.65 1.90 -20.28
CA ASN A 141 7.86 1.72 -21.72
C ASN A 141 8.40 2.98 -22.43
N LYS A 142 8.25 4.14 -21.81
CA LYS A 142 8.75 5.42 -22.31
C LYS A 142 10.25 5.62 -21.98
N MET A 143 10.86 4.71 -21.21
CA MET A 143 12.25 4.80 -20.78
C MET A 143 13.21 4.17 -21.80
N LYS A 144 14.22 4.96 -22.19
CA LYS A 144 15.22 4.56 -23.20
C LYS A 144 16.38 3.73 -22.63
N ASN A 145 16.58 3.74 -21.32
CA ASN A 145 17.68 3.04 -20.66
C ASN A 145 17.21 2.42 -19.34
N GLU A 146 17.97 1.43 -18.86
CA GLU A 146 17.65 0.68 -17.65
C GLU A 146 17.64 1.54 -16.38
N VAL A 147 18.52 2.55 -16.30
CA VAL A 147 18.55 3.48 -15.16
C VAL A 147 17.23 4.25 -15.04
N GLY A 148 16.69 4.74 -16.15
CA GLY A 148 15.39 5.41 -16.20
C GLY A 148 14.25 4.48 -15.82
N LYS A 149 14.26 3.22 -16.32
CA LYS A 149 13.28 2.20 -15.92
C LYS A 149 13.31 1.95 -14.42
N ASP A 150 14.48 1.75 -13.84
CA ASP A 150 14.62 1.50 -12.40
C ASP A 150 14.12 2.68 -11.55
N LEU A 151 14.41 3.91 -11.96
CA LEU A 151 13.89 5.12 -11.29
C LEU A 151 12.36 5.19 -11.34
N VAL A 152 11.76 4.96 -12.51
CA VAL A 152 10.30 5.01 -12.67
C VAL A 152 9.63 3.87 -11.90
N VAL A 153 10.15 2.64 -11.98
CA VAL A 153 9.65 1.48 -11.23
C VAL A 153 9.73 1.74 -9.72
N SER A 154 10.84 2.30 -9.24
CA SER A 154 11.02 2.67 -7.83
C SER A 154 9.98 3.70 -7.39
N ALA A 155 9.76 4.75 -8.20
CA ALA A 155 8.77 5.78 -7.92
C ALA A 155 7.33 5.25 -7.92
N LEU A 156 6.98 4.32 -8.83
CA LEU A 156 5.67 3.68 -8.84
C LEU A 156 5.44 2.81 -7.60
N LYS A 157 6.44 2.02 -7.20
CA LYS A 157 6.41 1.23 -5.96
C LYS A 157 6.16 2.11 -4.75
N GLU A 158 6.91 3.21 -4.65
CA GLU A 158 6.79 4.20 -3.57
C GLU A 158 5.41 4.86 -3.56
N ALA A 159 4.88 5.26 -4.71
CA ALA A 159 3.58 5.91 -4.84
C ALA A 159 2.43 4.99 -4.38
N VAL A 160 2.44 3.73 -4.82
CA VAL A 160 1.41 2.75 -4.43
C VAL A 160 1.57 2.35 -2.96
N SER A 161 2.80 2.18 -2.46
CA SER A 161 3.02 1.86 -1.05
C SER A 161 2.55 2.99 -0.14
N ASN A 162 2.80 4.26 -0.51
CA ASN A 162 2.36 5.40 0.28
C ASN A 162 0.83 5.47 0.39
N ALA A 163 0.12 5.11 -0.67
CA ALA A 163 -1.34 5.05 -0.64
C ALA A 163 -1.88 4.03 0.36
N VAL A 164 -1.29 2.82 0.43
CA VAL A 164 -1.71 1.79 1.39
C VAL A 164 -1.22 2.07 2.82
N ILE A 165 0.01 2.55 2.99
CA ILE A 165 0.58 2.85 4.30
C ILE A 165 -0.15 4.00 4.99
N HIS A 166 -0.55 5.03 4.25
CA HIS A 166 -1.14 6.24 4.82
C HIS A 166 -2.67 6.30 4.73
N ALA A 167 -3.33 5.24 4.25
CA ALA A 167 -4.79 5.16 4.17
C ALA A 167 -5.46 5.14 5.55
N ASP A 168 -6.54 5.91 5.68
CA ASP A 168 -7.52 5.77 6.75
C ASP A 168 -8.56 4.70 6.39
N TYR A 169 -8.36 3.47 6.85
CA TYR A 169 -9.20 2.33 6.49
C TYR A 169 -10.64 2.38 7.05
N TYR A 170 -10.97 3.30 7.96
CA TYR A 170 -12.38 3.58 8.31
C TYR A 170 -13.02 4.66 7.43
N GLY A 171 -12.21 5.39 6.66
CA GLY A 171 -12.66 6.43 5.76
C GLY A 171 -13.50 5.91 4.59
N ARG A 172 -14.20 6.82 3.93
CA ARG A 172 -15.07 6.50 2.79
C ARG A 172 -14.28 6.38 1.48
N GLN A 173 -14.88 5.72 0.49
CA GLN A 173 -14.41 5.60 -0.91
C GLN A 173 -13.14 4.75 -1.13
N GLY A 174 -12.51 4.25 -0.08
CA GLY A 174 -11.36 3.34 -0.19
C GLY A 174 -10.18 3.90 -0.99
N ILE A 175 -9.23 3.01 -1.26
CA ILE A 175 -8.05 3.31 -2.08
C ILE A 175 -8.44 3.09 -3.54
N VAL A 176 -8.23 4.10 -4.38
CA VAL A 176 -8.56 4.06 -5.81
C VAL A 176 -7.34 4.44 -6.62
N ILE A 177 -6.92 3.55 -7.52
CA ILE A 177 -5.83 3.75 -8.46
C ILE A 177 -6.42 3.68 -9.87
N ARG A 178 -6.27 4.77 -10.62
CA ARG A 178 -6.79 4.91 -11.99
C ARG A 178 -5.64 5.14 -12.94
N LYS A 179 -5.46 4.22 -13.88
CA LYS A 179 -4.51 4.34 -14.98
C LYS A 179 -5.26 4.79 -16.23
N LYS A 180 -4.80 5.89 -16.82
CA LYS A 180 -5.05 6.29 -18.22
C LYS A 180 -3.73 6.15 -18.98
N GLU A 181 -3.76 6.35 -20.30
CA GLU A 181 -2.56 6.27 -21.14
C GLU A 181 -1.39 7.11 -20.60
N ASN A 182 -1.65 8.38 -20.30
CA ASN A 182 -0.61 9.34 -19.88
C ASN A 182 -0.77 9.85 -18.45
N LEU A 183 -1.70 9.29 -17.66
CA LEU A 183 -1.97 9.73 -16.29
C LEU A 183 -2.26 8.56 -15.36
N LEU A 184 -1.52 8.46 -14.26
CA LEU A 184 -1.82 7.60 -13.14
C LEU A 184 -2.30 8.47 -11.96
N THR A 185 -3.51 8.20 -11.48
CA THR A 185 -4.08 8.86 -10.30
C THR A 185 -4.20 7.85 -9.17
N ILE A 186 -3.56 8.13 -8.04
CA ILE A 186 -3.57 7.29 -6.84
C ILE A 186 -4.22 8.12 -5.73
N SER A 187 -5.31 7.61 -5.16
CA SER A 187 -6.04 8.30 -4.12
C SER A 187 -6.36 7.37 -2.94
N ASN A 188 -6.14 7.85 -1.73
CA ASN A 188 -6.45 7.12 -0.49
C ASN A 188 -7.28 7.99 0.47
N PRO A 189 -8.10 7.37 1.33
CA PRO A 189 -8.89 8.09 2.32
C PRO A 189 -8.01 8.65 3.43
N GLY A 190 -8.45 9.77 4.01
CA GLY A 190 -7.83 10.38 5.18
C GLY A 190 -7.19 11.73 4.91
N ARG A 191 -6.67 12.33 5.98
CA ARG A 191 -5.96 13.61 5.98
C ARG A 191 -4.45 13.42 6.08
N LEU A 192 -3.69 14.45 5.71
CA LEU A 192 -2.26 14.51 6.00
C LEU A 192 -2.04 14.58 7.52
N LEU A 193 -1.03 13.87 8.02
CA LEU A 193 -0.63 13.89 9.43
C LEU A 193 0.43 14.96 9.71
N ILE A 194 1.24 15.27 8.71
CA ILE A 194 2.22 16.36 8.71
C ILE A 194 1.91 17.35 7.55
N PRO A 195 2.37 18.60 7.64
CA PRO A 195 2.16 19.60 6.59
C PRO A 195 2.61 19.13 5.21
N LYS A 196 1.91 19.56 4.17
CA LYS A 196 2.23 19.19 2.78
C LYS A 196 3.65 19.59 2.40
N GLU A 197 4.09 20.74 2.87
CA GLU A 197 5.42 21.30 2.61
C GLU A 197 6.52 20.41 3.20
N GLU A 198 6.31 19.86 4.40
CA GLU A 198 7.25 18.93 5.05
C GLU A 198 7.31 17.58 4.33
N ILE A 199 6.16 17.08 3.86
CA ILE A 199 6.11 15.85 3.05
C ILE A 199 6.94 16.01 1.77
N LEU A 200 6.86 17.17 1.12
CA LEU A 200 7.57 17.45 -0.12
C LEU A 200 9.05 17.76 0.11
N ALA A 201 9.41 18.38 1.23
CA ALA A 201 10.80 18.61 1.61
C ALA A 201 11.52 17.31 2.00
N GLY A 202 10.78 16.34 2.55
CA GLY A 202 11.32 15.08 3.05
C GLY A 202 12.02 15.23 4.40
N GLY A 203 12.57 14.11 4.90
CA GLY A 203 13.31 14.08 6.18
C GLY A 203 12.46 13.81 7.42
N ILE A 204 11.12 13.86 7.31
CA ILE A 204 10.18 13.48 8.36
C ILE A 204 9.22 12.42 7.81
N SER A 205 9.05 11.33 8.55
CA SER A 205 8.13 10.24 8.19
C SER A 205 7.21 9.95 9.37
N ASP A 206 5.93 10.30 9.23
CA ASP A 206 4.87 9.97 10.18
C ASP A 206 3.80 9.07 9.52
N PRO A 207 4.02 7.74 9.49
CA PRO A 207 3.09 6.81 8.87
C PRO A 207 1.81 6.66 9.70
N ARG A 208 0.65 6.77 9.05
CA ARG A 208 -0.66 6.53 9.71
C ARG A 208 -0.77 5.11 10.25
N ASN A 209 -0.19 4.16 9.53
CA ASN A 209 -0.14 2.75 9.89
C ASN A 209 1.34 2.31 10.04
N PRO A 210 2.00 2.56 11.18
CA PRO A 210 3.41 2.27 11.39
C PRO A 210 3.78 0.78 11.30
N THR A 211 2.86 -0.12 11.69
CA THR A 211 3.07 -1.56 11.62
C THR A 211 2.99 -2.05 10.17
N ILE A 212 2.02 -1.55 9.40
CA ILE A 212 1.95 -1.78 7.95
C ILE A 212 3.21 -1.25 7.26
N PHE A 213 3.65 -0.04 7.62
CA PHE A 213 4.90 0.52 7.12
C PHE A 213 6.12 -0.34 7.42
N LYS A 214 6.25 -0.83 8.66
CA LYS A 214 7.31 -1.77 9.06
C LYS A 214 7.28 -3.03 8.19
N LEU A 215 6.11 -3.60 7.90
CA LEU A 215 5.99 -4.79 7.07
C LEU A 215 6.45 -4.51 5.63
N PHE A 216 6.04 -3.41 5.01
CA PHE A 216 6.56 -3.03 3.69
C PHE A 216 8.09 -2.80 3.68
N ASN A 217 8.65 -2.16 4.72
CA ASN A 217 10.10 -1.96 4.84
C ASN A 217 10.85 -3.30 4.88
N MET A 218 10.30 -4.32 5.54
CA MET A 218 10.93 -5.65 5.65
C MET A 218 11.02 -6.41 4.32
N ILE A 219 10.26 -5.99 3.31
CA ILE A 219 10.35 -6.48 1.92
C ILE A 219 11.00 -5.45 0.98
N GLY A 220 11.68 -4.44 1.54
CA GLY A 220 12.41 -3.42 0.78
C GLY A 220 11.51 -2.40 0.07
N VAL A 221 10.33 -2.11 0.61
CA VAL A 221 9.38 -1.12 0.08
C VAL A 221 9.19 0.02 1.09
N GLY A 222 9.40 1.26 0.64
CA GLY A 222 9.41 2.44 1.49
C GLY A 222 10.71 2.59 2.29
N ASP A 223 11.15 3.82 2.54
CA ASP A 223 12.25 4.13 3.45
C ASP A 223 11.78 4.92 4.66
N ARG A 224 12.44 4.72 5.81
CA ARG A 224 12.17 5.46 7.05
C ARG A 224 12.68 6.90 7.05
N ALA A 225 13.46 7.30 6.04
CA ALA A 225 14.04 8.63 5.97
C ALA A 225 13.00 9.70 5.54
N GLY A 226 11.79 9.28 5.15
CA GLY A 226 10.78 10.20 4.63
C GLY A 226 11.17 10.76 3.26
N SER A 227 12.06 10.08 2.53
CA SER A 227 12.53 10.56 1.23
C SER A 227 11.64 10.12 0.06
N GLY A 228 10.63 9.28 0.33
CA GLY A 228 9.78 8.66 -0.67
C GLY A 228 9.13 9.63 -1.65
N MET A 229 8.54 10.71 -1.15
CA MET A 229 7.93 11.74 -2.01
C MET A 229 8.98 12.48 -2.84
N GLY A 230 10.14 12.81 -2.28
CA GLY A 230 11.26 13.37 -3.02
C GLY A 230 11.71 12.46 -4.17
N ARG A 231 11.87 11.16 -3.91
CA ARG A 231 12.25 10.16 -4.93
C ARG A 231 11.26 10.10 -6.10
N ILE A 232 9.96 10.23 -5.85
CA ILE A 232 8.93 10.28 -6.91
C ILE A 232 9.12 11.54 -7.77
N TYR A 233 9.31 12.70 -7.14
CA TYR A 233 9.48 13.97 -7.84
C TYR A 233 10.78 14.00 -8.65
N ASP A 234 11.87 13.51 -8.08
CA ASP A 234 13.17 13.44 -8.74
C ASP A 234 13.16 12.49 -9.93
N ALA A 235 12.47 11.33 -9.81
CA ALA A 235 12.29 10.42 -10.93
C ALA A 235 11.55 11.11 -12.09
N TRP A 236 10.42 11.78 -11.81
CA TRP A 236 9.65 12.49 -12.84
C TRP A 236 10.42 13.66 -13.47
N LYS A 237 11.15 14.42 -12.65
CA LYS A 237 12.00 15.52 -13.09
C LYS A 237 13.13 15.02 -13.99
N THR A 238 13.76 13.90 -13.65
CA THR A 238 14.85 13.30 -14.44
C THR A 238 14.38 12.88 -15.83
N GLN A 239 13.12 12.45 -15.96
CA GLN A 239 12.52 12.11 -17.26
C GLN A 239 11.95 13.32 -18.01
N ASN A 240 12.09 14.53 -17.46
CA ASN A 240 11.51 15.76 -17.99
C ASN A 240 9.99 15.66 -18.20
N TRP A 241 9.27 14.96 -17.33
CA TRP A 241 7.81 14.85 -17.35
C TRP A 241 7.14 15.93 -16.49
N PRO A 242 5.82 16.15 -16.63
CA PRO A 242 5.09 17.09 -15.78
C PRO A 242 5.30 16.79 -14.30
N LYS A 243 5.49 17.85 -13.50
CA LYS A 243 5.69 17.74 -12.06
C LYS A 243 4.50 16.98 -11.42
N PRO A 244 4.74 15.95 -10.59
CA PRO A 244 3.68 15.28 -9.86
C PRO A 244 2.79 16.25 -9.09
N VAL A 245 1.48 16.00 -9.11
CA VAL A 245 0.49 16.83 -8.38
C VAL A 245 0.03 16.07 -7.15
N PHE A 246 0.35 16.62 -5.97
CA PHE A 246 -0.04 16.07 -4.68
C PHE A 246 -1.08 16.98 -4.00
N GLU A 247 -2.27 16.47 -3.75
CA GLU A 247 -3.44 17.22 -3.27
C GLU A 247 -4.06 16.52 -2.05
N ALA A 248 -4.57 17.31 -1.11
CA ALA A 248 -5.36 16.82 0.01
C ALA A 248 -6.66 17.61 0.07
N ASN A 249 -7.79 16.91 -0.02
CA ASN A 249 -9.13 17.47 0.11
C ASN A 249 -9.64 17.24 1.53
N ALA A 250 -10.40 18.19 2.07
CA ALA A 250 -10.99 18.10 3.41
C ALA A 250 -12.40 17.50 3.42
N ASP A 251 -13.15 17.62 2.32
CA ASP A 251 -14.51 17.09 2.20
C ASP A 251 -14.75 16.40 0.83
N PRO A 252 -14.80 15.06 0.77
CA PRO A 252 -14.35 14.15 1.83
C PRO A 252 -12.82 14.23 2.02
N TYR A 253 -12.34 13.84 3.20
CA TYR A 253 -10.90 13.67 3.45
C TYR A 253 -10.29 12.68 2.47
N ARG A 254 -9.46 13.19 1.55
CA ARG A 254 -8.85 12.39 0.49
C ARG A 254 -7.51 12.96 0.08
N VAL A 255 -6.49 12.12 0.09
CA VAL A 255 -5.16 12.44 -0.45
C VAL A 255 -5.08 11.86 -1.85
N THR A 256 -4.52 12.63 -2.80
CA THR A 256 -4.39 12.24 -4.20
C THR A 256 -3.03 12.62 -4.74
N LEU A 257 -2.36 11.66 -5.38
CA LEU A 257 -1.15 11.84 -6.16
C LEU A 257 -1.47 11.58 -7.64
N LYS A 258 -1.14 12.53 -8.51
CA LYS A 258 -1.26 12.41 -9.96
C LYS A 258 0.13 12.42 -10.57
N LEU A 259 0.40 11.42 -11.41
CA LEU A 259 1.64 11.23 -12.15
C LEU A 259 1.30 11.26 -13.64
N GLU A 260 1.76 12.30 -14.32
CA GLU A 260 1.52 12.49 -15.76
C GLU A 260 2.81 12.24 -16.54
N VAL A 261 2.71 11.72 -17.75
CA VAL A 261 3.85 11.45 -18.63
C VAL A 261 3.57 11.97 -20.04
N TYR A 262 4.63 12.36 -20.77
CA TYR A 262 4.53 12.69 -22.20
C TYR A 262 4.56 11.43 -23.03
#